data_AF-A0A5K1VDE8-F1
#
_entry.id   AF-A0A5K1VDE8-F1
#
_cell.length_a   1.000
_cell.length_b   1.000
_cell.length_c   1.000
_cell.angle_alpha   90.00
_cell.angle_beta   90.00
_cell.angle_gamma   90.00
#
_symmetry.space_group_name_H-M   'P 1'
#
loop_
_entity.id
_entity.type
_entity.pdbx_description
1 polymer ?
#
loop_
_entity_poly.entity_id
_entity_poly.type
_entity_poly.pdbx_seq_one_letter_code
_entity_poly.pdbx_strand_id
1 'polypeptide(L)'
;MSITPSLCDKLEKEWRTVHKDNVNKEYIRHEIEKELNSRSVHVSNVEYTTTKEELEDLFERCGVVLKVNIPINQFTQTTMGYANIEFKNSNAVEKAIKLTGTNLNGRYIEVSKKITFDKRKNDRTDFSWFFNDLD
;
A
#
# COMPACT_ATOMS: atom_id res chain seq x y z
N MET A 1 -0.23 -59.66 10.34
CA MET A 1 -0.69 -58.43 11.02
C MET A 1 -0.32 -57.25 10.15
N SER A 2 -1.25 -56.72 9.37
CA SER A 2 -0.98 -55.63 8.44
C SER A 2 -1.43 -54.32 9.08
N ILE A 3 -0.50 -53.58 9.67
CA ILE A 3 -0.76 -52.20 10.08
C ILE A 3 -0.82 -51.40 8.79
N THR A 4 -2.01 -51.11 8.28
CA THR A 4 -2.16 -50.08 7.26
C THR A 4 -1.72 -48.76 7.90
N PRO A 5 -0.78 -48.00 7.31
CA PRO A 5 -0.50 -46.64 7.77
C PRO A 5 -1.83 -45.90 7.89
N SER A 6 -2.12 -45.39 9.10
CA SER A 6 -3.44 -44.90 9.41
C SER A 6 -3.77 -43.72 8.50
N LEU A 7 -5.05 -43.52 8.18
CA LEU A 7 -5.52 -42.31 7.49
C LEU A 7 -4.98 -41.04 8.17
N CYS A 8 -4.73 -41.09 9.48
CA CYS A 8 -4.09 -40.05 10.28
C CYS A 8 -2.67 -39.69 9.80
N ASP A 9 -1.82 -40.66 9.46
CA ASP A 9 -0.43 -40.40 9.03
C ASP A 9 -0.36 -39.74 7.64
N LYS A 10 -1.31 -40.05 6.76
CA LYS A 10 -1.46 -39.39 5.45
C LYS A 10 -2.01 -37.98 5.61
N LEU A 11 -3.06 -37.81 6.40
CA LEU A 11 -3.61 -36.50 6.75
C LEU A 11 -2.56 -35.64 7.48
N GLU A 12 -1.65 -36.25 8.26
CA GLU A 12 -0.56 -35.55 8.94
C GLU A 12 0.48 -34.93 8.00
N LYS A 13 0.91 -35.69 6.99
CA LYS A 13 1.86 -35.21 5.99
C LYS A 13 1.23 -34.20 5.04
N GLU A 14 -0.03 -34.40 4.67
CA GLU A 14 -0.78 -33.46 3.84
C GLU A 14 -1.01 -32.13 4.55
N TRP A 15 -1.43 -32.11 5.83
CA TRP A 15 -1.59 -30.85 6.55
C TRP A 15 -0.26 -30.11 6.74
N ARG A 16 0.84 -30.81 7.08
CA ARG A 16 2.16 -30.18 7.26
C ARG A 16 2.65 -29.51 6.00
N THR A 17 2.41 -30.14 4.85
CA THR A 17 2.83 -29.61 3.55
C THR A 17 1.98 -28.40 3.18
N VAL A 18 0.64 -28.53 3.22
CA VAL A 18 -0.29 -27.43 2.94
C VAL A 18 -0.07 -26.23 3.86
N HIS A 19 0.19 -26.46 5.15
CA HIS A 19 0.42 -25.36 6.10
C HIS A 19 1.77 -24.67 5.87
N LYS A 20 2.82 -25.42 5.50
CA LYS A 20 4.14 -24.85 5.20
C LYS A 20 4.12 -24.01 3.92
N ASP A 21 3.39 -24.46 2.90
CA ASP A 21 3.21 -23.71 1.65
C ASP A 21 2.36 -22.45 1.85
N ASN A 22 1.32 -22.52 2.70
CA ASN A 22 0.49 -21.37 3.04
C ASN A 22 1.26 -20.32 3.86
N VAL A 23 2.05 -20.76 4.85
CA VAL A 23 2.94 -19.88 5.63
C VAL A 23 3.98 -19.20 4.73
N ASN A 24 4.58 -19.92 3.78
CA ASN A 24 5.54 -19.34 2.84
C ASN A 24 4.88 -18.30 1.91
N LYS A 25 3.68 -18.59 1.42
CA LYS A 25 2.92 -17.67 0.55
C LYS A 25 2.53 -16.38 1.25
N GLU A 26 2.13 -16.45 2.52
CA GLU A 26 1.80 -15.29 3.34
C GLU A 26 3.03 -14.39 3.58
N TYR A 27 4.20 -15.01 3.84
CA TYR A 27 5.46 -14.27 4.04
C TYR A 27 5.88 -13.51 2.78
N ILE A 28 5.85 -14.17 1.61
CA ILE A 28 6.18 -13.54 0.32
C ILE A 28 5.25 -12.37 0.03
N ARG A 29 3.95 -12.52 0.29
CA ARG A 29 2.97 -11.44 0.09
C ARG A 29 3.30 -10.23 0.97
N HIS A 30 3.63 -10.47 2.23
CA HIS A 30 3.96 -9.40 3.18
C HIS A 30 5.22 -8.63 2.76
N GLU A 31 6.28 -9.33 2.33
CA GLU A 31 7.51 -8.67 1.88
C GLU A 31 7.28 -7.87 0.59
N ILE A 32 6.50 -8.42 -0.36
CA ILE A 32 6.11 -7.69 -1.57
C ILE A 32 5.33 -6.43 -1.19
N GLU A 33 4.31 -6.54 -0.33
CA GLU A 33 3.49 -5.39 0.07
C GLU A 33 4.34 -4.30 0.75
N LYS A 34 5.27 -4.68 1.62
CA LYS A 34 6.21 -3.75 2.25
C LYS A 34 7.10 -3.03 1.23
N GLU A 35 7.63 -3.76 0.25
CA GLU A 35 8.41 -3.20 -0.85
C GLU A 35 7.59 -2.32 -1.80
N LEU A 36 6.30 -2.61 -1.98
CA LEU A 36 5.41 -1.74 -2.75
C LEU A 36 5.09 -0.47 -1.95
N ASN A 37 4.85 -0.59 -0.65
CA ASN A 37 4.54 0.54 0.22
C ASN A 37 5.72 1.50 0.35
N SER A 38 6.96 1.00 0.41
CA SER A 38 8.17 1.84 0.42
C SER A 38 8.34 2.69 -0.84
N ARG A 39 7.71 2.27 -1.95
CA ARG A 39 7.72 2.95 -3.25
C ARG A 39 6.37 3.60 -3.59
N SER A 40 5.48 3.71 -2.60
CA SER A 40 4.16 4.30 -2.78
C SER A 40 4.00 5.59 -1.98
N VAL A 41 3.19 6.50 -2.53
CA VAL A 41 2.76 7.73 -1.86
C VAL A 41 1.27 7.71 -1.60
N HIS A 42 0.89 8.44 -0.57
CA HIS A 42 -0.48 8.78 -0.23
C HIS A 42 -0.73 10.24 -0.61
N VAL A 43 -1.75 10.48 -1.41
CA VAL A 43 -2.16 11.81 -1.87
C VAL A 43 -3.50 12.14 -1.23
N SER A 44 -3.51 13.14 -0.36
CA SER A 44 -4.67 13.65 0.36
C SER A 44 -5.22 14.91 -0.29
N ASN A 45 -6.47 15.25 0.05
CA ASN A 45 -7.19 16.43 -0.43
C ASN A 45 -7.38 16.47 -1.96
N VAL A 46 -7.58 15.29 -2.55
CA VAL A 46 -7.88 15.13 -3.98
C VAL A 46 -9.36 15.49 -4.21
N GLU A 47 -9.65 16.22 -5.28
CA GLU A 47 -11.03 16.57 -5.65
C GLU A 47 -11.82 15.32 -6.05
N TYR A 48 -13.13 15.31 -5.79
CA TYR A 48 -13.94 14.10 -5.99
C TYR A 48 -14.08 13.71 -7.47
N THR A 49 -13.94 14.68 -8.37
CA THR A 49 -13.99 14.50 -9.82
C THR A 49 -12.65 14.16 -10.44
N THR A 50 -11.56 14.15 -9.67
CA THR A 50 -10.23 13.86 -10.20
C THR A 50 -10.17 12.44 -10.73
N THR A 51 -9.64 12.32 -11.94
CA THR A 51 -9.51 11.04 -12.63
C THR A 51 -8.14 10.40 -12.38
N LYS A 52 -8.02 9.12 -12.74
CA LYS A 52 -6.75 8.40 -12.64
C LYS A 52 -5.71 9.05 -13.55
N GLU A 53 -6.12 9.42 -14.75
CA GLU A 53 -5.30 9.98 -15.81
C GLU A 53 -4.66 11.29 -15.36
N GLU A 54 -5.42 12.19 -14.71
CA GLU A 54 -4.89 13.44 -14.17
C GLU A 54 -3.81 13.24 -13.10
N LEU A 55 -3.98 12.23 -12.24
CA LEU A 55 -2.96 11.87 -11.25
C LEU A 55 -1.74 11.25 -11.92
N GLU A 56 -1.93 10.39 -12.92
CA GLU A 56 -0.82 9.80 -13.67
C GLU A 56 0.02 10.89 -14.36
N ASP A 57 -0.61 11.83 -15.06
CA ASP A 57 0.06 12.93 -15.76
C ASP A 57 0.83 13.85 -14.79
N LEU A 58 0.25 14.12 -13.61
CA LEU A 58 0.90 14.96 -12.61
C LEU A 58 2.16 14.29 -12.03
N PHE A 59 2.06 13.00 -11.71
CA PHE A 59 3.12 12.26 -11.03
C PHE A 59 4.12 11.58 -11.98
N GLU A 60 3.83 11.51 -13.28
CA GLU A 60 4.75 10.99 -14.31
C GLU A 60 6.08 11.77 -14.33
N ARG A 61 6.03 13.08 -14.05
CA ARG A 61 7.22 13.94 -13.95
C ARG A 61 8.13 13.58 -12.79
N CYS A 62 7.60 12.95 -11.74
CA CYS A 62 8.38 12.47 -10.60
C CYS A 62 9.02 11.11 -10.89
N GLY A 63 8.32 10.23 -11.60
CA GLY A 63 8.82 8.94 -12.03
C GLY A 63 7.74 8.06 -12.67
N VAL A 64 8.14 6.83 -13.04
CA VAL A 64 7.24 5.86 -13.68
C VAL A 64 6.19 5.39 -12.67
N VAL A 65 4.93 5.76 -12.92
CA VAL A 65 3.76 5.29 -12.18
C VAL A 65 3.42 3.87 -12.62
N LEU A 66 3.32 2.94 -11.67
CA LEU A 66 2.90 1.56 -11.93
C LEU A 66 1.41 1.37 -11.71
N LYS A 67 0.87 2.03 -10.68
CA LYS A 67 -0.53 1.88 -10.29
C LYS A 67 -1.02 3.10 -9.55
N VAL A 68 -2.25 3.51 -9.88
CA VAL A 68 -3.01 4.50 -9.12
C VAL A 68 -4.24 3.81 -8.56
N ASN A 69 -4.47 3.99 -7.26
CA ASN A 69 -5.62 3.44 -6.55
C ASN A 69 -6.40 4.59 -5.89
N ILE A 70 -7.59 4.87 -6.41
CA ILE A 70 -8.53 5.85 -5.87
C ILE A 70 -9.64 5.07 -5.17
N PRO A 71 -9.62 4.95 -3.84
CA PRO A 71 -10.68 4.24 -3.14
C PRO A 71 -12.00 5.01 -3.25
N ILE A 72 -13.04 4.24 -3.54
CA ILE A 72 -14.41 4.71 -3.64
C ILE A 72 -15.16 4.19 -2.42
N ASN A 73 -15.93 5.07 -1.79
CA ASN A 73 -16.87 4.68 -0.76
C ASN A 73 -18.00 3.85 -1.39
N GLN A 74 -18.08 2.58 -1.04
CA GLN A 74 -19.07 1.64 -1.57
C GLN A 74 -20.53 2.04 -1.27
N PHE A 75 -20.79 2.84 -0.24
CA PHE A 75 -22.14 3.25 0.14
C PHE A 75 -22.61 4.49 -0.63
N THR A 76 -21.74 5.48 -0.81
CA THR A 76 -22.08 6.74 -1.49
C THR A 76 -21.67 6.74 -2.97
N GLN A 77 -20.96 5.70 -3.42
CA GLN A 77 -20.31 5.61 -4.74
C GLN A 77 -19.43 6.82 -5.08
N THR A 78 -18.91 7.51 -4.06
CA THR A 78 -18.08 8.71 -4.20
C THR A 78 -16.63 8.37 -3.86
N THR A 79 -15.68 9.01 -4.52
CA THR A 79 -14.27 8.92 -4.18
C THR A 79 -14.04 9.42 -2.75
N MET A 80 -13.07 8.85 -2.03
CA MET A 80 -12.83 9.21 -0.63
C MET A 80 -12.01 10.50 -0.44
N GLY A 81 -11.70 11.23 -1.52
CA GLY A 81 -10.90 12.46 -1.47
C GLY A 81 -9.39 12.24 -1.25
N TYR A 82 -8.92 11.01 -1.48
CA TYR A 82 -7.51 10.66 -1.46
C TYR A 82 -7.19 9.58 -2.51
N ALA A 83 -5.92 9.43 -2.85
CA ALA A 83 -5.43 8.44 -3.79
C ALA A 83 -4.09 7.86 -3.29
N ASN A 84 -3.82 6.60 -3.67
CA ASN A 84 -2.51 5.99 -3.46
C ASN A 84 -1.84 5.75 -4.81
N ILE A 85 -0.58 6.13 -4.92
CA ILE A 85 0.18 6.01 -6.16
C ILE A 85 1.41 5.17 -5.89
N GLU A 86 1.56 4.10 -6.67
CA GLU A 86 2.68 3.18 -6.63
C GLU A 86 3.65 3.52 -7.75
N PHE A 87 4.91 3.74 -7.39
CA PHE A 87 5.97 4.01 -8.34
C PHE A 87 6.86 2.80 -8.56
N LYS A 88 7.54 2.79 -9.71
CA LYS A 88 8.58 1.79 -9.98
C LYS A 88 9.77 1.92 -9.03
N ASN A 89 10.15 3.15 -8.71
CA ASN A 89 11.35 3.49 -7.94
C ASN A 89 11.01 4.28 -6.68
N SER A 90 11.72 4.01 -5.59
CA SER A 90 11.59 4.77 -4.33
C SER A 90 12.01 6.24 -4.46
N ASN A 91 12.95 6.57 -5.35
CA ASN A 91 13.35 7.96 -5.61
C ASN A 91 12.19 8.83 -6.14
N ALA A 92 11.18 8.23 -6.77
CA ALA A 92 9.99 8.95 -7.22
C ALA A 92 9.13 9.43 -6.03
N VAL A 93 9.15 8.70 -4.91
CA VAL A 93 8.44 9.05 -3.67
C VAL A 93 8.93 10.38 -3.12
N GLU A 94 10.25 10.56 -3.01
CA GLU A 94 10.83 11.81 -2.51
C GLU A 94 10.52 13.02 -3.40
N LYS A 95 10.48 12.82 -4.72
CA LYS A 95 10.08 13.85 -5.67
C LYS A 95 8.59 14.16 -5.58
N ALA A 96 7.76 13.14 -5.43
CA ALA A 96 6.31 13.28 -5.31
C ALA A 96 5.92 14.06 -4.04
N ILE A 97 6.61 13.84 -2.91
CA ILE A 97 6.39 14.61 -1.68
C ILE A 97 6.61 16.11 -1.90
N LYS A 98 7.56 16.49 -2.75
CA LYS A 98 7.83 17.90 -3.11
C LYS A 98 6.71 18.55 -3.94
N LEU A 99 5.77 17.76 -4.48
CA LEU A 99 4.58 18.27 -5.17
C LEU A 99 3.43 18.60 -4.20
N THR A 100 3.62 18.42 -2.89
CA THR A 100 2.68 18.91 -1.88
C THR A 100 2.41 20.41 -2.07
N GLY A 101 1.14 20.79 -2.04
CA GLY A 101 0.70 22.15 -2.32
C GLY A 101 0.51 22.46 -3.81
N THR A 102 0.53 21.45 -4.70
CA THR A 102 0.17 21.66 -6.11
C THR A 102 -1.34 21.81 -6.25
N ASN A 103 -1.79 22.76 -7.06
CA ASN A 103 -3.21 22.91 -7.38
C ASN A 103 -3.63 21.86 -8.42
N LEU A 104 -4.56 20.99 -8.03
CA LEU A 104 -5.23 20.02 -8.88
C LEU A 104 -6.74 20.23 -8.77
N ASN A 105 -7.39 20.57 -9.89
CA ASN A 105 -8.84 20.80 -9.98
C ASN A 105 -9.38 21.82 -8.94
N GLY A 106 -8.59 22.84 -8.59
CA GLY A 106 -8.99 23.88 -7.63
C GLY A 106 -8.71 23.53 -6.17
N ARG A 107 -8.13 22.35 -5.88
CA ARG A 107 -7.66 21.97 -4.54
C ARG A 107 -6.15 21.83 -4.49
N TYR A 108 -5.57 22.18 -3.34
CA TYR A 108 -4.16 21.95 -3.08
C TYR A 108 -3.96 20.55 -2.51
N ILE A 109 -3.30 19.68 -3.28
CA ILE A 109 -3.07 18.30 -2.86
C ILE A 109 -1.97 18.23 -1.80
N GLU A 110 -2.05 17.23 -0.94
CA GLU A 110 -1.02 16.94 0.05
C GLU A 110 -0.43 15.56 -0.22
N VAL A 111 0.90 15.45 -0.29
CA VAL A 111 1.57 14.19 -0.66
C VAL A 111 2.46 13.73 0.48
N SER A 112 2.21 12.52 0.96
CA SER A 112 2.96 11.88 2.04
C SER A 112 3.42 10.47 1.64
N LYS A 113 4.39 9.91 2.37
CA LYS A 113 4.77 8.50 2.20
C LYS A 113 3.59 7.61 2.58
N LYS A 114 3.38 6.50 1.87
CA LYS A 114 2.34 5.55 2.25
C LYS A 114 2.75 4.84 3.54
N ILE A 115 2.17 5.27 4.66
CA ILE A 115 2.37 4.63 5.96
C ILE A 115 1.52 3.36 5.99
N THR A 116 2.13 2.24 6.36
CA THR A 116 1.40 1.02 6.68
C THR A 116 1.62 0.65 8.13
N PHE A 117 0.53 0.68 8.89
CA PHE A 117 0.51 0.16 10.25
C PHE A 117 0.76 -1.35 10.20
N ASP A 118 1.98 -1.77 10.48
CA ASP A 118 2.28 -3.17 10.71
C ASP A 118 1.55 -3.59 12.00
N LYS A 119 0.41 -4.27 11.84
CA LYS A 119 -0.40 -4.74 12.97
C LYS A 119 0.37 -5.65 13.94
N ARG A 120 1.54 -6.18 13.54
CA ARG A 120 2.39 -7.01 14.40
C ARG A 120 3.27 -6.19 15.34
N LYS A 121 3.48 -4.90 15.09
CA LYS A 121 4.21 -4.02 15.99
C LYS A 121 3.26 -3.09 16.72
N ASN A 122 3.20 -3.24 18.04
CA ASN A 122 2.55 -2.28 18.94
C ASN A 122 3.41 -1.00 19.04
N ASP A 123 3.70 -0.35 17.90
CA ASP A 123 4.52 0.84 17.84
C ASP A 123 3.59 2.06 17.93
N ARG A 124 3.29 2.47 19.16
CA ARG A 124 2.49 3.67 19.51
C ARG A 124 3.14 5.00 19.10
N THR A 125 4.22 4.99 18.30
CA THR A 125 5.05 6.17 18.03
C THR A 125 5.21 6.54 16.55
N ASP A 126 4.49 5.89 15.62
CA ASP A 126 4.64 6.14 14.17
C ASP A 126 4.08 7.49 13.68
N PHE A 127 3.45 8.28 14.56
CA PHE A 127 3.03 9.66 14.29
C PHE A 127 4.07 10.71 14.70
N SER A 128 5.15 10.32 15.39
CA SER A 128 6.17 11.25 15.89
C SER A 128 7.02 11.90 14.79
N TRP A 129 7.02 11.35 13.56
CA TRP A 129 7.69 11.96 12.41
C TRP A 129 6.81 12.94 11.62
N PHE A 130 5.51 13.02 11.91
CA PHE A 130 4.60 13.96 11.23
C PHE A 130 4.61 15.36 11.87
N PHE A 131 5.15 15.51 13.09
CA PHE A 131 5.11 16.75 13.87
C PHE A 131 6.48 17.39 14.14
N ASN A 132 7.59 16.81 13.67
CA ASN A 132 8.93 17.29 14.02
C ASN A 132 9.57 18.27 13.01
N ASP A 133 8.84 18.73 12.00
CA ASP A 133 9.31 19.76 11.05
C ASP A 133 8.39 21.00 10.99
N LEU A 134 7.71 21.34 12.09
CA LEU A 134 7.27 22.72 12.33
C LEU A 134 8.17 23.31 13.42
N ASP A 135 8.92 24.36 13.06
CA ASP A 135 9.65 25.23 14.00
C ASP A 135 8.76 25.72 15.15
#